data_AF-A0A8X6YEM9-F1
#
_entry.id   AF-A0A8X6YEM9-F1
#
_cell.length_a   1.000
_cell.length_b   1.000
_cell.length_c   1.000
_cell.angle_alpha   90.00
_cell.angle_beta   90.00
_cell.angle_gamma   90.00
#
_symmetry.space_group_name_H-M   'P 1'
#
loop_
_entity.id
_entity.type
_entity.pdbx_description
1 polymer ?
#
loop_
_entity_poly.entity_id
_entity_poly.type
_entity_poly.pdbx_seq_one_letter_code
_entity_poly.pdbx_strand_id
1 'polypeptide(L)'
;MWKQVRVKYCILKARQTIWSRQKRCITSRRLNSNPGNQVISPLPDVRVTDFAVVGTDFAEPFFFKDSDAEQYILLITCTVTRSVRLELVGIMTTDIFLLALRRFIARRGLCFKVILNNARMFKRSELVLQQMWKCYTMQIKTNYYIIKRPVQLLHNLEIQD
;
A
#
# COMPACT_ATOMS: atom_id res chain seq x y z
N MET A 1 -7.07 40.44 -5.09
CA MET A 1 -7.24 41.06 -6.43
C MET A 1 -8.51 41.90 -6.57
N TRP A 2 -9.74 41.35 -6.61
CA TRP A 2 -10.97 42.15 -6.78
C TRP A 2 -11.13 43.29 -5.76
N LYS A 3 -10.87 43.01 -4.47
CA LYS A 3 -10.94 44.02 -3.40
C LYS A 3 -10.04 45.24 -3.66
N GLN A 4 -8.86 45.05 -4.27
CA GLN A 4 -7.93 46.14 -4.57
C GLN A 4 -8.35 46.94 -5.81
N VAL A 5 -8.90 46.27 -6.83
CA VAL A 5 -9.34 46.91 -8.07
C VAL A 5 -10.55 47.83 -7.85
N ARG A 6 -11.52 47.40 -7.03
CA ARG A 6 -12.74 48.19 -6.75
C ARG A 6 -12.46 49.49 -5.99
N VAL A 7 -11.36 49.56 -5.23
CA VAL A 7 -10.98 50.78 -4.50
C VAL A 7 -10.50 51.89 -5.44
N LYS A 8 -9.91 51.52 -6.59
CA LYS A 8 -9.29 52.49 -7.53
C LYS A 8 -10.09 52.71 -8.81
N TYR A 9 -10.92 51.73 -9.20
CA TYR A 9 -11.58 51.76 -10.51
C TYR A 9 -13.03 51.26 -10.44
N CYS A 10 -13.93 51.95 -11.15
CA CYS A 10 -15.32 51.54 -11.36
C CYS A 10 -15.46 50.90 -12.75
N ILE A 11 -15.14 49.62 -12.85
CA ILE A 11 -15.22 48.87 -14.12
C ILE A 11 -16.47 47.98 -14.10
N LEU A 12 -17.35 48.16 -15.08
CA LEU A 12 -18.54 47.33 -15.25
C LEU A 12 -18.15 45.84 -15.41
N LYS A 13 -18.84 44.95 -14.68
CA LYS A 13 -18.60 43.50 -14.68
C LYS A 13 -17.18 43.05 -14.31
N ALA A 14 -16.32 43.91 -13.76
CA ALA A 14 -14.93 43.54 -13.48
C ALA A 14 -14.77 42.30 -12.58
N ARG A 15 -15.65 42.10 -11.60
CA ARG A 15 -15.64 40.88 -10.77
C ARG A 15 -15.77 39.60 -11.60
N GLN A 16 -16.66 39.59 -12.59
CA GLN A 16 -16.90 38.43 -13.46
C GLN A 16 -15.69 38.18 -14.37
N THR A 17 -15.13 39.24 -14.97
CA THR A 17 -13.94 39.16 -15.83
C THR A 17 -12.72 38.66 -15.05
N ILE A 18 -12.50 39.20 -13.85
CA ILE A 18 -11.42 38.77 -12.95
C ILE A 18 -11.57 37.30 -12.58
N TRP A 19 -12.78 36.87 -12.20
CA TRP A 19 -13.02 35.48 -11.81
C TRP A 19 -12.83 34.52 -12.99
N SER A 20 -13.30 34.89 -14.17
CA SER A 20 -13.09 34.13 -15.41
C SER A 20 -11.60 33.96 -15.71
N ARG A 21 -10.81 35.04 -15.59
CA ARG A 21 -9.36 34.96 -15.81
C ARG A 21 -8.64 34.14 -14.75
N GLN A 22 -9.04 34.29 -13.49
CA GLN A 22 -8.45 33.56 -12.36
C GLN A 22 -8.71 32.04 -12.49
N LYS A 23 -9.88 31.62 -12.99
CA LYS A 23 -10.18 30.21 -13.26
C LYS A 23 -9.34 29.60 -14.39
N ARG A 24 -8.94 30.40 -15.38
CA ARG A 24 -8.09 29.94 -16.50
C ARG A 24 -6.59 29.94 -16.17
N CYS A 25 -6.17 30.69 -15.15
CA CYS A 25 -4.78 30.74 -14.74
C CYS A 25 -4.40 29.48 -13.94
N ILE A 26 -3.45 28.69 -14.46
CA ILE A 26 -2.99 27.44 -13.83
C ILE A 26 -2.42 27.70 -12.43
N THR A 27 -1.60 28.73 -12.28
CA THR A 27 -1.02 29.13 -10.98
C THR A 27 -2.11 29.45 -9.95
N SER A 28 -3.11 30.24 -10.36
CA SER A 28 -4.25 30.56 -9.49
C SER A 28 -5.09 29.34 -9.15
N ARG A 29 -5.23 28.38 -10.08
CA ARG A 29 -5.95 27.13 -9.87
C ARG A 29 -5.24 26.22 -8.87
N ARG A 30 -3.91 26.17 -8.89
CA ARG A 30 -3.08 25.44 -7.93
C ARG A 30 -3.11 26.09 -6.54
N LEU A 31 -2.99 27.42 -6.46
CA LEU A 31 -2.98 28.13 -5.17
C LEU A 31 -4.34 28.17 -4.48
N ASN A 32 -5.44 28.15 -5.26
CA ASN A 32 -6.80 28.18 -4.72
C ASN A 32 -7.50 26.81 -4.83
N SER A 33 -6.76 25.72 -5.03
CA SER A 33 -7.37 24.39 -5.01
C SER A 33 -7.80 24.07 -3.59
N ASN A 34 -9.04 23.58 -3.43
CA ASN A 34 -9.47 23.06 -2.14
C ASN A 34 -8.57 21.88 -1.71
N PRO A 35 -8.26 21.75 -0.41
CA PRO A 35 -7.62 20.54 0.09
C PRO A 35 -8.48 19.32 -0.28
N GLY A 36 -7.84 18.23 -0.66
CA GLY A 36 -8.54 16.98 -0.96
C GLY A 36 -9.28 16.50 0.28
N ASN A 37 -10.56 16.15 0.13
CA ASN A 37 -11.29 15.50 1.20
C ASN A 37 -10.85 14.04 1.28
N GLN A 38 -10.29 13.63 2.43
CA GLN A 38 -10.00 12.23 2.67
C GLN A 38 -11.32 11.50 2.91
N VAL A 39 -11.71 10.61 1.99
CA VAL A 39 -12.83 9.69 2.21
C VAL A 39 -12.37 8.65 3.24
N ILE A 40 -12.91 8.73 4.45
CA ILE A 40 -12.67 7.75 5.51
C ILE A 40 -13.79 6.72 5.43
N SER A 41 -13.43 5.45 5.19
CA SER A 41 -14.38 4.34 5.22
C SER A 41 -14.95 4.19 6.63
N PRO A 42 -16.25 3.90 6.80
CA PRO A 42 -16.80 3.59 8.12
C PRO A 42 -16.04 2.41 8.72
N LEU A 43 -15.58 2.57 9.96
CA LEU A 43 -14.92 1.52 10.73
C LEU A 43 -15.99 0.49 11.14
N PRO A 44 -15.85 -0.80 10.80
CA PRO A 44 -16.85 -1.80 11.16
C PRO A 44 -16.86 -2.07 12.68
N ASP A 45 -18.06 -2.29 13.24
CA ASP A 45 -18.30 -2.60 14.67
C ASP A 45 -17.70 -3.94 15.14
N VAL A 46 -17.36 -4.82 14.20
CA VAL A 46 -16.69 -6.09 14.48
C VAL A 46 -15.21 -5.83 14.58
N ARG A 47 -14.57 -6.32 15.66
CA ARG A 47 -13.11 -6.36 15.80
C ARG A 47 -12.52 -6.92 14.53
N VAL A 48 -12.00 -6.02 13.71
CA VAL A 48 -11.23 -6.33 12.52
C VAL A 48 -10.14 -7.30 12.96
N THR A 49 -10.08 -8.46 12.31
CA THR A 49 -8.91 -9.34 12.46
C THR A 49 -7.72 -8.60 11.86
N ASP A 50 -6.92 -7.99 12.73
CA ASP A 50 -5.69 -7.30 12.35
C ASP A 50 -4.86 -8.20 11.43
N PHE A 51 -4.38 -7.63 10.33
CA PHE A 51 -3.57 -8.32 9.31
C PHE A 51 -4.25 -9.50 8.58
N ALA A 52 -5.59 -9.57 8.54
CA ALA A 52 -6.27 -10.51 7.64
C ALA A 52 -6.01 -10.19 6.17
N VAL A 53 -5.98 -8.91 5.81
CA VAL A 53 -5.55 -8.43 4.49
C VAL A 53 -4.34 -7.53 4.69
N VAL A 54 -3.24 -7.88 4.03
CA VAL A 54 -1.97 -7.16 4.15
C VAL A 54 -1.47 -6.71 2.79
N GLY A 55 -0.90 -5.52 2.71
CA GLY A 55 -0.04 -5.11 1.60
C GLY A 55 1.41 -5.29 1.99
N THR A 56 2.27 -5.64 1.04
CA THR A 56 3.71 -5.67 1.29
C THR A 56 4.49 -4.92 0.23
N ASP A 57 5.50 -4.19 0.68
CA ASP A 57 6.39 -3.42 -0.19
C ASP A 57 7.81 -3.41 0.37
N PHE A 58 8.78 -3.12 -0.48
CA PHE A 58 10.15 -2.86 -0.04
C PHE A 58 10.41 -1.36 -0.04
N ALA A 59 10.92 -0.86 1.08
CA ALA A 59 11.47 0.49 1.14
C ALA A 59 12.75 0.58 0.29
N GLU A 60 13.15 1.81 -0.02
CA GLU A 60 14.45 2.05 -0.63
C GLU A 60 15.60 1.52 0.24
N PRO A 61 16.75 1.15 -0.38
CA PRO A 61 17.90 0.67 0.36
C PRO A 61 18.38 1.71 1.38
N PHE A 62 18.69 1.22 2.58
CA PHE A 62 19.31 1.99 3.64
C PHE A 62 20.76 1.56 3.82
N PHE A 63 21.64 2.54 4.03
CA PHE A 63 23.04 2.31 4.37
C PHE A 63 23.21 2.50 5.88
N PHE A 64 23.87 1.53 6.53
CA PHE A 64 24.24 1.65 7.93
C PHE A 64 25.61 2.31 8.04
N LYS A 65 25.83 3.12 9.09
CA LYS A 65 27.12 3.79 9.32
C LYS A 65 28.30 2.83 9.44
N ASP A 66 28.04 1.61 9.91
CA ASP A 66 29.08 0.62 10.21
C ASP A 66 29.14 -0.53 9.18
N SER A 67 28.37 -0.46 8.10
CA SER A 67 28.45 -1.45 7.02
C SER A 67 28.14 -0.84 5.65
N ASP A 68 29.03 -1.06 4.68
CA ASP A 68 28.81 -0.71 3.27
C ASP A 68 27.75 -1.59 2.58
N ALA A 69 27.14 -2.52 3.31
CA ALA A 69 26.08 -3.37 2.79
C ALA A 69 24.74 -2.61 2.78
N GLU A 70 24.10 -2.57 1.62
CA GLU A 70 22.71 -2.15 1.47
C GLU A 70 21.81 -3.05 2.32
N GLN A 71 20.92 -2.45 3.08
CA GLN A 71 19.85 -3.16 3.76
C GLN A 71 18.50 -2.65 3.31
N TYR A 72 17.52 -3.55 3.35
CA TYR A 72 16.19 -3.33 2.86
C TYR A 72 15.20 -3.47 4.02
N ILE A 73 14.14 -2.66 4.00
CA ILE A 73 13.04 -2.80 4.95
C ILE A 73 11.83 -3.34 4.20
N LEU A 74 11.38 -4.53 4.60
CA LEU A 74 10.09 -5.06 4.19
C LEU A 74 9.00 -4.39 5.02
N LEU A 75 8.13 -3.66 4.34
CA LEU A 75 6.91 -3.05 4.87
C LEU A 75 5.79 -4.06 4.74
N ILE A 76 5.14 -4.43 5.85
CA ILE A 76 3.91 -5.24 5.86
C ILE A 76 2.82 -4.38 6.48
N THR A 77 1.89 -3.89 5.66
CA THR A 77 0.83 -2.98 6.07
C THR A 77 -0.49 -3.73 6.17
N CYS A 78 -1.24 -3.57 7.26
CA CYS A 78 -2.62 -4.07 7.30
C CYS A 78 -3.51 -3.08 6.55
N THR A 79 -4.29 -3.55 5.57
CA THR A 79 -5.21 -2.67 4.83
C THR A 79 -6.40 -2.23 5.68
N VAL A 80 -6.76 -3.03 6.68
CA VAL A 80 -7.97 -2.78 7.49
C VAL A 80 -7.68 -1.82 8.64
N THR A 81 -6.59 -2.01 9.38
CA THR A 81 -6.24 -1.14 10.52
C THR A 81 -5.16 -0.11 10.21
N ARG A 82 -4.54 -0.16 9.02
CA ARG A 82 -3.40 0.67 8.62
C ARG A 82 -2.16 0.52 9.52
N SER A 83 -2.10 -0.55 10.34
CA SER A 83 -0.91 -0.84 11.13
C SER A 83 0.24 -1.29 10.22
N VAL A 84 1.45 -0.80 10.48
CA VAL A 84 2.65 -1.15 9.71
C VAL A 84 3.56 -2.02 10.56
N ARG A 85 4.00 -3.15 10.00
CA ARG A 85 5.08 -3.98 10.53
C ARG A 85 6.29 -3.86 9.64
N LEU A 86 7.40 -3.45 10.23
CA LEU A 86 8.70 -3.36 9.55
C LEU A 86 9.51 -4.62 9.85
N GLU A 87 10.14 -5.17 8.81
CA GLU A 87 11.09 -6.27 8.94
C GLU A 87 12.38 -5.92 8.18
N LEU A 88 13.49 -5.86 8.92
CA LEU A 88 14.80 -5.57 8.37
C LEU A 88 15.35 -6.82 7.66
N VAL A 89 15.85 -6.62 6.45
CA VAL A 89 16.27 -7.66 5.52
C VAL A 89 17.58 -7.22 4.85
N GLY A 90 18.57 -8.10 4.76
CA GLY A 90 19.84 -7.76 4.14
C GLY A 90 19.81 -7.71 2.60
N ILE A 91 18.93 -8.46 1.94
CA ILE A 91 18.91 -8.58 0.47
C ILE A 91 17.47 -8.73 -0.02
N MET A 92 17.12 -8.03 -1.11
CA MET A 92 15.81 -8.15 -1.77
C MET A 92 15.73 -9.37 -2.71
N THR A 93 15.67 -10.58 -2.13
CA THR A 93 15.47 -11.84 -2.86
C THR A 93 14.20 -12.58 -2.44
N THR A 94 13.73 -13.47 -3.33
CA THR A 94 12.50 -14.26 -3.13
C THR A 94 12.55 -15.08 -1.85
N ASP A 95 13.68 -15.72 -1.57
CA ASP A 95 13.84 -16.59 -0.40
C ASP A 95 13.77 -15.80 0.89
N ILE A 96 14.41 -14.62 0.92
CA ILE A 96 14.38 -13.76 2.10
C ILE A 96 12.99 -13.18 2.33
N PHE A 97 12.27 -12.81 1.26
CA PHE A 97 10.87 -12.41 1.37
C PHE A 97 10.00 -13.54 1.95
N LEU A 98 10.14 -14.77 1.45
CA LEU A 98 9.37 -15.92 1.94
C LEU A 98 9.68 -16.23 3.41
N LEU A 99 10.94 -16.15 3.82
CA LEU A 99 11.35 -16.30 5.21
C LEU A 99 10.75 -15.19 6.08
N ALA A 100 10.77 -13.95 5.62
CA ALA A 100 10.17 -12.83 6.33
C ALA A 100 8.65 -12.98 6.47
N LEU A 101 7.97 -13.36 5.39
CA LEU A 101 6.53 -13.65 5.38
C LEU A 101 6.18 -14.81 6.33
N ARG A 102 7.00 -15.87 6.36
CA ARG A 102 6.84 -16.97 7.31
C ARG A 102 7.00 -16.50 8.75
N ARG A 103 8.02 -15.68 9.06
CA ARG A 103 8.22 -15.11 10.40
C ARG A 103 7.05 -14.21 10.82
N PHE A 104 6.50 -13.45 9.87
CA PHE A 104 5.31 -12.64 10.08
C PHE A 104 4.09 -13.50 10.42
N ILE A 105 3.80 -14.52 9.61
CA ILE A 105 2.67 -15.44 9.81
C ILE A 105 2.80 -16.20 11.13
N ALA A 106 4.00 -16.66 11.49
CA ALA A 106 4.24 -17.35 12.76
C ALA A 106 3.92 -16.47 13.98
N ARG A 107 4.09 -15.14 13.87
CA ARG A 107 3.84 -14.19 14.97
C ARG A 107 2.41 -13.66 15.00
N ARG A 108 1.78 -13.43 13.84
CA ARG A 108 0.47 -12.75 13.72
C ARG A 108 -0.68 -13.67 13.35
N GLY A 109 -0.38 -14.90 12.93
CA GLY A 109 -1.35 -15.81 12.33
C GLY A 109 -1.40 -15.69 10.82
N LEU A 110 -2.19 -16.55 10.20
CA LEU A 110 -2.33 -16.61 8.75
C LEU A 110 -3.12 -15.40 8.22
N CYS A 111 -2.56 -14.72 7.22
CA CYS A 111 -3.31 -13.73 6.45
C CYS A 111 -4.24 -14.43 5.45
N PHE A 112 -5.39 -13.83 5.18
CA PHE A 112 -6.32 -14.28 4.15
C PHE A 112 -5.85 -13.87 2.76
N LYS A 113 -5.35 -12.63 2.63
CA LYS A 113 -4.94 -12.03 1.36
C LYS A 113 -3.69 -11.17 1.54
N VAL A 114 -2.74 -11.30 0.62
CA VAL A 114 -1.50 -10.50 0.55
C VAL A 114 -1.50 -9.76 -0.78
N ILE A 115 -1.41 -8.43 -0.71
CA ILE A 115 -1.35 -7.53 -1.84
C ILE A 115 0.11 -7.18 -2.09
N LEU A 116 0.58 -7.43 -3.30
CA LEU A 116 1.96 -7.30 -3.72
C LEU A 116 2.06 -6.32 -4.89
N ASN A 117 3.16 -5.59 -4.97
CA ASN A 117 3.47 -4.86 -6.19
C ASN A 117 3.88 -5.84 -7.32
N ASN A 118 4.13 -5.33 -8.52
CA ASN A 118 4.48 -6.15 -9.70
C ASN A 118 5.96 -6.56 -9.78
N ALA A 119 6.73 -6.41 -8.71
CA ALA A 119 8.13 -6.78 -8.70
C ALA A 119 8.30 -8.27 -9.05
N ARG A 120 9.34 -8.56 -9.84
CA ARG A 120 9.63 -9.93 -10.33
C ARG A 120 9.80 -10.92 -9.20
N MET A 121 10.40 -10.49 -8.09
CA MET A 121 10.56 -11.29 -6.88
C MET A 121 9.22 -11.75 -6.31
N PHE A 122 8.20 -10.89 -6.28
CA PHE A 122 6.89 -11.26 -5.77
C PHE A 122 6.19 -12.27 -6.67
N LYS A 123 6.26 -12.08 -7.99
CA LYS A 123 5.75 -13.08 -8.95
C LYS A 123 6.44 -14.44 -8.78
N ARG A 124 7.76 -14.44 -8.54
CA ARG A 124 8.51 -15.67 -8.26
C ARG A 124 8.08 -16.30 -6.93
N SER A 125 7.86 -15.49 -5.89
CA SER A 125 7.40 -15.96 -4.58
C SER A 125 6.02 -16.62 -4.66
N GLU A 126 5.14 -16.10 -5.52
CA GLU A 126 3.83 -16.70 -5.78
C GLU A 126 3.97 -18.10 -6.36
N LEU A 127 4.80 -18.27 -7.41
CA LEU A 127 5.02 -19.58 -8.01
C LEU A 127 5.56 -20.60 -7.00
N VAL A 128 6.50 -20.17 -6.15
CA VAL A 128 7.06 -21.01 -5.09
C VAL A 128 5.99 -21.40 -4.08
N LEU A 129 5.15 -20.47 -3.63
CA LEU A 129 4.06 -20.75 -2.70
C LEU A 129 3.00 -21.67 -3.31
N GLN A 130 2.64 -21.48 -4.58
CA GLN A 130 1.72 -22.37 -5.30
C GLN A 130 2.30 -23.78 -5.44
N GLN A 131 3.60 -23.91 -5.72
CA GLN A 131 4.26 -25.20 -5.81
C GLN A 131 4.34 -25.90 -4.45
N MET A 132 4.71 -25.17 -3.38
CA MET A 132 4.68 -25.68 -2.00
C MET A 132 3.29 -26.16 -1.61
N TRP A 133 2.25 -25.39 -1.96
CA TRP A 133 0.86 -25.78 -1.70
C TRP A 133 0.47 -27.07 -2.42
N LYS A 134 0.82 -27.20 -3.71
CA LYS A 134 0.58 -28.43 -4.48
C LYS A 134 1.28 -29.65 -3.87
N CYS A 135 2.53 -29.51 -3.45
CA CYS A 135 3.26 -30.59 -2.78
C CYS A 135 2.62 -30.97 -1.43
N TYR A 136 2.19 -29.97 -0.65
CA TYR A 136 1.54 -30.15 0.65
C TYR A 136 0.19 -30.85 0.52
N THR A 137 -0.68 -30.42 -0.41
CA THR A 137 -1.99 -31.04 -0.63
C THR A 137 -1.87 -32.47 -1.14
N MET A 138 -0.81 -32.79 -1.89
CA MET A 138 -0.51 -34.15 -2.34
C MET A 138 -0.06 -35.07 -1.19
N GLN A 139 0.49 -34.51 -0.10
CA GLN A 139 0.96 -35.27 1.07
C GLN A 139 -0.12 -35.49 2.15
N ILE A 140 -1.21 -34.72 2.18
CA ILE A 140 -2.13 -34.64 3.35
C ILE A 140 -3.53 -35.15 3.02
N LYS A 141 -3.62 -36.43 2.66
CA LYS A 141 -4.88 -37.20 2.83
C LYS A 141 -5.08 -37.68 4.27
N THR A 142 -4.16 -37.40 5.20
CA THR A 142 -4.19 -37.88 6.58
C THR A 142 -3.97 -36.74 7.58
N ASN A 143 -5.07 -36.40 8.29
CA ASN A 143 -5.13 -35.63 9.54
C ASN A 143 -4.94 -34.10 9.56
N TYR A 144 -5.55 -33.52 10.60
CA TYR A 144 -6.21 -32.22 10.67
C TYR A 144 -5.32 -31.03 11.11
N TYR A 145 -5.85 -29.82 10.87
CA TYR A 145 -5.68 -28.54 11.59
C TYR A 145 -4.72 -27.44 11.09
N ILE A 146 -4.12 -27.48 9.89
CA ILE A 146 -3.24 -26.39 9.44
C ILE A 146 -3.61 -25.92 8.03
N ILE A 147 -4.00 -24.64 7.93
CA ILE A 147 -4.34 -23.85 6.72
C ILE A 147 -5.47 -24.49 5.88
N LYS A 148 -6.73 -24.14 6.17
CA LYS A 148 -7.89 -24.60 5.36
C LYS A 148 -8.01 -23.92 3.99
N ARG A 149 -7.28 -22.83 3.72
CA ARG A 149 -7.36 -22.06 2.47
C ARG A 149 -5.99 -21.52 2.06
N PRO A 150 -5.61 -21.60 0.77
CA PRO A 150 -4.39 -20.97 0.30
C PRO A 150 -4.46 -19.45 0.51
N VAL A 151 -3.33 -18.84 0.89
CA VAL A 151 -3.21 -17.38 0.96
C VAL A 151 -3.35 -16.84 -0.46
N GLN A 152 -4.30 -15.93 -0.67
CA GLN A 152 -4.48 -15.28 -1.97
C GLN A 152 -3.43 -14.18 -2.14
N LEU A 153 -2.55 -14.33 -3.12
CA LEU A 153 -1.64 -13.28 -3.55
C LEU A 153 -2.32 -12.50 -4.66
N LEU A 154 -2.38 -11.18 -4.51
CA LEU A 154 -2.90 -10.28 -5.55
C LEU A 154 -1.82 -9.28 -5.93
N HIS A 155 -1.66 -9.05 -7.23
CA HIS A 155 -0.76 -8.03 -7.72
C HIS A 155 -1.50 -6.71 -7.97
N ASN A 156 -0.84 -5.55 -7.84
CA ASN A 156 -1.46 -4.22 -8.01
C ASN A 156 -2.31 -4.02 -9.30
N LEU A 157 -2.13 -4.83 -10.34
CA LEU A 157 -2.97 -4.77 -11.56
C LEU A 157 -4.35 -5.43 -11.40
N GLU A 158 -4.55 -6.24 -10.36
CA GLU A 158 -5.78 -7.01 -10.10
C GLU A 158 -6.69 -6.34 -9.07
N ILE A 159 -6.31 -5.15 -8.56
CA ILE A 159 -7.05 -4.38 -7.55
C ILE A 159 -7.95 -3.32 -8.22
N GLN A 160 -8.45 -3.59 -9.43
CA GLN A 160 -9.45 -2.76 -10.07
C GLN A 160 -10.84 -3.35 -9.78
N ASP A 161 -11.41 -2.93 -8.65
CA ASP A 161 -12.85 -2.93 -8.35
C ASP A 161 -13.19 -1.68 -7.52
#